data_AF-A0A7C2JE48-F1
#
_entry.id   AF-A0A7C2JE48-F1
#
_cell.length_a   1.000
_cell.length_b   1.000
_cell.length_c   1.000
_cell.angle_alpha   90.00
_cell.angle_beta   90.00
_cell.angle_gamma   90.00
#
_symmetry.space_group_name_H-M   'P 1'
#
loop_
_entity.id
_entity.type
_entity.pdbx_description
1 polymer ?
#
loop_
_entity_poly.entity_id
_entity_poly.type
_entity_poly.pdbx_seq_one_letter_code
_entity_poly.pdbx_strand_id
1 'polypeptide(L)'
;MAIGRIGTADALACLERLEPTLQTYYREAYVPVIKARIRAELAFPQVRTREQWQQQVALFLQEAELTQEALQEALRNHPQRGDPMVYPSRGVVAVRVLLELASKAYAHGVKEALQLFEGLALERDYPSWLRYQLAPLNTNQRVEWLIRSLTHKKAMRFVDRYELLALWQCGEAALPAILAKIEELSAQEPKDEVAQIQKNIGLANLLEVLAGYEDARVEAILERYEQEASEFLRRHRKGLRGVLIYDW
;
A
#
# COMPACT_ATOMS: atom_id res chain seq x y z
N MET A 1 -11.18 -5.54 -0.94
CA MET A 1 -11.87 -6.71 -0.32
C MET A 1 -10.99 -7.30 0.77
N ALA A 2 -11.44 -7.36 2.03
CA ALA A 2 -10.64 -7.90 3.14
C ALA A 2 -10.39 -9.42 3.04
N ILE A 3 -11.36 -10.19 2.52
CA ILE A 3 -11.27 -11.66 2.37
C ILE A 3 -10.11 -12.06 1.44
N GLY A 4 -9.87 -11.30 0.36
CA GLY A 4 -8.79 -11.57 -0.57
C GLY A 4 -7.38 -11.42 0.01
N ARG A 5 -7.24 -10.92 1.25
CA ARG A 5 -5.96 -10.85 1.96
C ARG A 5 -5.65 -12.11 2.75
N ILE A 6 -6.66 -12.94 3.04
CA ILE A 6 -6.51 -14.18 3.80
C ILE A 6 -6.01 -15.28 2.86
N GLY A 7 -4.80 -15.77 3.06
CA GLY A 7 -4.17 -16.81 2.23
C GLY A 7 -4.60 -18.24 2.54
N THR A 8 -5.89 -18.48 2.82
CA THR A 8 -6.41 -19.81 3.21
C THR A 8 -7.33 -20.42 2.16
N ALA A 9 -7.48 -21.74 2.19
CA ALA A 9 -8.43 -22.46 1.33
C ALA A 9 -9.89 -21.98 1.55
N ASP A 10 -10.26 -21.67 2.79
CA ASP A 10 -11.59 -21.13 3.12
C ASP A 10 -11.82 -19.75 2.48
N ALA A 11 -10.79 -18.92 2.42
CA ALA A 11 -10.86 -17.62 1.76
C ALA A 11 -11.06 -17.78 0.24
N LEU A 12 -10.40 -18.77 -0.37
CA LEU A 12 -10.59 -19.11 -1.79
C LEU A 12 -12.04 -19.55 -2.06
N ALA A 13 -12.57 -20.48 -1.27
CA ALA A 13 -13.95 -20.95 -1.41
C ALA A 13 -14.97 -19.81 -1.19
N CYS A 14 -14.71 -18.92 -0.23
CA CYS A 14 -15.54 -17.76 0.00
C CYS A 14 -15.51 -16.79 -1.20
N LEU A 15 -14.33 -16.54 -1.77
CA LEU A 15 -14.17 -15.68 -2.94
C LEU A 15 -14.89 -16.24 -4.16
N GLU A 16 -14.80 -17.55 -4.42
CA GLU A 16 -15.51 -18.23 -5.51
C GLU A 16 -17.03 -18.09 -5.37
N ARG A 17 -17.56 -18.18 -4.15
CA ARG A 17 -18.99 -17.98 -3.87
C ARG A 17 -19.43 -16.53 -4.05
N LEU A 18 -18.58 -15.56 -3.70
CA LEU A 18 -18.91 -14.14 -3.78
C LEU A 18 -18.71 -13.56 -5.18
N GLU A 19 -17.85 -14.16 -5.99
CA GLU A 19 -17.50 -13.68 -7.33
C GLU A 19 -18.70 -13.27 -8.19
N PRO A 20 -19.80 -14.05 -8.31
CA PRO A 20 -20.95 -13.67 -9.14
C PRO A 20 -21.61 -12.36 -8.69
N THR A 21 -21.50 -12.01 -7.40
CA THR A 21 -22.11 -10.81 -6.79
C THR A 21 -21.26 -9.54 -6.96
N LEU A 22 -20.01 -9.68 -7.37
CA LEU A 22 -19.10 -8.55 -7.54
C LEU A 22 -19.35 -7.81 -8.85
N GLN A 23 -19.04 -6.51 -8.88
CA GLN A 23 -19.08 -5.73 -10.11
C GLN A 23 -18.09 -6.28 -11.13
N THR A 24 -18.42 -6.15 -12.43
CA THR A 24 -17.65 -6.70 -13.55
C THR A 24 -16.16 -6.41 -13.46
N TYR A 25 -15.77 -5.17 -13.16
CA TYR A 25 -14.37 -4.78 -12.98
C TYR A 25 -13.63 -5.66 -11.95
N TYR A 26 -14.21 -5.90 -10.77
CA TYR A 26 -13.58 -6.74 -9.76
C TYR A 26 -13.49 -8.20 -10.21
N ARG A 27 -14.54 -8.71 -10.86
CA ARG A 27 -14.56 -10.08 -11.40
C ARG A 27 -13.51 -10.30 -12.47
N GLU A 28 -13.28 -9.32 -13.32
CA GLU A 28 -12.37 -9.49 -14.46
C GLU A 28 -10.91 -9.19 -14.11
N ALA A 29 -10.65 -8.18 -13.27
CA ALA A 29 -9.29 -7.74 -12.96
C ALA A 29 -8.74 -8.28 -11.63
N TYR A 30 -9.57 -8.39 -10.58
CA TYR A 30 -9.10 -8.68 -9.22
C TYR A 30 -9.25 -10.14 -8.83
N VAL A 31 -10.45 -10.70 -9.02
CA VAL A 31 -10.77 -12.05 -8.56
C VAL A 31 -9.78 -13.09 -9.11
N PRO A 32 -9.44 -13.11 -10.42
CA PRO A 32 -8.51 -14.10 -10.96
C PRO A 32 -7.12 -13.99 -10.32
N VAL A 33 -6.64 -12.76 -10.13
CA VAL A 33 -5.33 -12.48 -9.55
C VAL A 33 -5.27 -12.86 -8.07
N ILE A 34 -6.33 -12.56 -7.31
CA ILE A 34 -6.40 -12.91 -5.88
C ILE A 34 -6.47 -14.44 -5.71
N LYS A 35 -7.26 -15.13 -6.55
CA LYS A 35 -7.29 -16.61 -6.55
C LYS A 35 -5.90 -17.19 -6.85
N ALA A 36 -5.23 -16.67 -7.89
CA ALA A 36 -3.89 -17.07 -8.25
C ALA A 36 -2.88 -16.86 -7.12
N ARG A 37 -2.96 -15.71 -6.43
CA ARG A 37 -2.16 -15.43 -5.23
C ARG A 37 -2.37 -16.48 -4.15
N ILE A 38 -3.63 -16.74 -3.77
CA ILE A 38 -3.95 -17.69 -2.71
C ILE A 38 -3.44 -19.09 -3.07
N ARG A 39 -3.63 -19.53 -4.32
CA ARG A 39 -3.11 -20.83 -4.79
C ARG A 39 -1.59 -20.89 -4.75
N ALA A 40 -0.91 -19.83 -5.18
CA ALA A 40 0.55 -19.73 -5.14
C ALA A 40 1.11 -19.68 -3.70
N GLU A 41 0.43 -18.99 -2.77
CA GLU A 41 0.80 -18.96 -1.34
C GLU A 41 0.52 -20.30 -0.65
N LEU A 42 -0.55 -21.02 -1.02
CA LEU A 42 -0.83 -22.37 -0.49
C LEU A 42 0.22 -23.40 -0.93
N ALA A 43 0.66 -23.33 -2.19
CA ALA A 43 1.71 -24.21 -2.71
C ALA A 43 3.11 -23.84 -2.16
N PHE A 44 3.37 -22.54 -1.97
CA PHE A 44 4.66 -22.02 -1.51
C PHE A 44 4.45 -21.06 -0.32
N PRO A 45 4.13 -21.59 0.88
CA PRO A 45 3.77 -20.77 2.04
C PRO A 45 4.94 -19.94 2.55
N GLN A 46 6.17 -20.40 2.33
CA GLN A 46 7.36 -19.64 2.67
C GLN A 46 8.48 -19.88 1.65
N VAL A 47 8.63 -18.93 0.72
CA VAL A 47 9.72 -18.91 -0.25
C VAL A 47 11.02 -18.49 0.42
N ARG A 48 12.04 -19.36 0.37
CA ARG A 48 13.39 -19.14 0.93
C ARG A 48 14.52 -19.34 -0.06
N THR A 49 14.24 -19.85 -1.27
CA THR A 49 15.24 -20.01 -2.33
C THR A 49 14.78 -19.37 -3.64
N ARG A 50 15.73 -19.15 -4.55
CA ARG A 50 15.47 -18.64 -5.89
C ARG A 50 14.57 -19.58 -6.69
N GLU A 51 14.77 -20.88 -6.58
CA GLU A 51 13.99 -21.90 -7.29
C GLU A 51 12.53 -21.89 -6.83
N GLN A 52 12.30 -21.81 -5.51
CA GLN A 52 10.95 -21.69 -4.95
C GLN A 52 10.27 -20.40 -5.41
N TRP A 53 11.03 -19.29 -5.48
CA TRP A 53 10.51 -18.02 -6.01
C TRP A 53 10.07 -18.16 -7.47
N GLN A 54 10.92 -18.73 -8.33
CA GLN A 54 10.60 -18.96 -9.74
C GLN A 54 9.38 -19.85 -9.92
N GLN A 55 9.27 -20.92 -9.13
CA GLN A 55 8.11 -21.82 -9.15
C GLN A 55 6.83 -21.12 -8.68
N GLN A 56 6.91 -20.30 -7.62
CA GLN A 56 5.76 -19.53 -7.13
C GLN A 56 5.28 -18.52 -8.17
N VAL A 57 6.20 -17.81 -8.84
CA VAL A 57 5.87 -16.87 -9.92
C VAL A 57 5.24 -17.58 -11.11
N ALA A 58 5.80 -18.72 -11.53
CA ALA A 58 5.25 -19.48 -12.64
C ALA A 58 3.83 -19.98 -12.36
N LEU A 59 3.60 -20.54 -11.16
CA LEU A 59 2.28 -20.98 -10.73
C LEU A 59 1.30 -19.79 -10.67
N PHE A 60 1.71 -18.67 -10.09
CA PHE A 60 0.87 -17.46 -10.04
C PHE A 60 0.47 -16.98 -11.43
N LEU A 61 1.41 -16.89 -12.36
CA LEU A 61 1.14 -16.44 -13.73
C LEU A 61 0.22 -17.39 -14.48
N GLN A 62 0.42 -18.70 -14.31
CA GLN A 62 -0.44 -19.73 -14.87
C GLN A 62 -1.88 -19.59 -14.33
N GLU A 63 -2.04 -19.51 -13.01
CA GLU A 63 -3.35 -19.40 -12.36
C GLU A 63 -4.06 -18.07 -12.65
N ALA A 64 -3.30 -17.00 -12.91
CA ALA A 64 -3.83 -15.70 -13.29
C ALA A 64 -4.14 -15.58 -14.79
N GLU A 65 -3.77 -16.59 -15.60
CA GLU A 65 -3.86 -16.60 -17.05
C GLU A 65 -3.09 -15.42 -17.70
N LEU A 66 -1.88 -15.17 -17.20
CA LEU A 66 -1.03 -14.05 -17.64
C LEU A 66 0.36 -14.54 -18.04
N THR A 67 0.95 -13.88 -19.04
CA THR A 67 2.37 -14.02 -19.35
C THR A 67 3.17 -12.86 -18.76
N GLN A 68 4.50 -13.00 -18.71
CA GLN A 68 5.37 -11.92 -18.25
C GLN A 68 5.29 -10.69 -19.19
N GLU A 69 5.16 -10.93 -20.50
CA GLU A 69 5.00 -9.87 -21.51
C GLU A 69 3.70 -9.08 -21.28
N ALA A 70 2.61 -9.77 -20.92
CA ALA A 70 1.33 -9.14 -20.60
C ALA A 70 1.42 -8.20 -19.39
N LEU A 71 2.27 -8.51 -18.40
CA LEU A 71 2.53 -7.60 -17.27
C LEU A 71 3.22 -6.32 -17.73
N GLN A 72 4.22 -6.44 -18.60
CA GLN A 72 4.97 -5.30 -19.11
C GLN A 72 4.08 -4.41 -19.98
N GLU A 73 3.28 -5.00 -20.86
CA GLU A 73 2.31 -4.28 -21.68
C GLU A 73 1.25 -3.57 -20.81
N ALA A 74 0.72 -4.25 -19.78
CA ALA A 74 -0.26 -3.66 -18.87
C ALA A 74 0.26 -2.40 -18.19
N LEU A 75 1.51 -2.39 -17.72
CA LEU A 75 2.14 -1.20 -17.13
C LEU A 75 2.36 -0.09 -18.17
N ARG A 76 2.87 -0.43 -19.36
CA ARG A 76 3.09 0.54 -20.45
C ARG A 76 1.81 1.19 -20.94
N ASN A 77 0.68 0.50 -20.85
CA ASN A 77 -0.63 1.00 -21.23
C ASN A 77 -1.38 1.63 -20.04
N HIS A 78 -0.86 1.52 -18.81
CA HIS A 78 -1.47 2.16 -17.66
C HIS A 78 -1.33 3.69 -17.74
N PRO A 79 -2.39 4.46 -17.42
CA PRO A 79 -2.34 5.92 -17.43
C PRO A 79 -1.22 6.46 -16.56
N GLN A 80 -0.65 7.59 -16.97
CA GLN A 80 0.42 8.24 -16.23
C GLN A 80 -0.11 9.06 -15.06
N ARG A 81 0.81 9.44 -14.17
CA ARG A 81 0.50 10.29 -13.02
C ARG A 81 -0.02 11.65 -13.48
N GLY A 82 -1.32 11.89 -13.29
CA GLY A 82 -2.00 13.12 -13.70
C GLY A 82 -3.17 12.87 -14.65
N ASP A 83 -3.24 11.69 -15.24
CA ASP A 83 -4.38 11.25 -16.04
C ASP A 83 -5.61 10.97 -15.16
N PRO A 84 -6.83 10.97 -15.75
CA PRO A 84 -8.04 10.56 -15.04
C PRO A 84 -7.86 9.18 -14.39
N MET A 85 -8.41 9.01 -13.19
CA MET A 85 -8.30 7.73 -12.48
C MET A 85 -9.04 6.64 -13.26
N VAL A 86 -8.28 5.67 -13.76
CA VAL A 86 -8.82 4.47 -14.40
C VAL A 86 -8.60 3.28 -13.50
N TYR A 87 -9.60 2.40 -13.45
CA TYR A 87 -9.47 1.11 -12.80
C TYR A 87 -8.30 0.31 -13.41
N PRO A 88 -7.40 -0.27 -12.60
CA PRO A 88 -6.26 -1.01 -13.12
C PRO A 88 -6.73 -2.27 -13.85
N SER A 89 -6.03 -2.62 -14.94
CA SER A 89 -6.25 -3.88 -15.64
C SER A 89 -5.78 -5.06 -14.81
N ARG A 90 -6.21 -6.28 -15.18
CA ARG A 90 -5.75 -7.53 -14.56
C ARG A 90 -4.22 -7.61 -14.45
N GLY A 91 -3.51 -7.20 -15.51
CA GLY A 91 -2.04 -7.20 -15.53
C GLY A 91 -1.41 -6.23 -14.52
N VAL A 92 -1.98 -5.03 -14.33
CA VAL A 92 -1.49 -4.08 -13.30
C VAL A 92 -1.76 -4.63 -11.90
N VAL A 93 -2.94 -5.21 -11.67
CA VAL A 93 -3.27 -5.86 -10.39
C VAL A 93 -2.29 -7.02 -10.11
N ALA A 94 -1.97 -7.82 -11.13
CA ALA A 94 -1.02 -8.91 -11.03
C ALA A 94 0.40 -8.43 -10.68
N VAL A 95 0.86 -7.32 -11.26
CA VAL A 95 2.15 -6.70 -10.88
C VAL A 95 2.15 -6.30 -9.40
N ARG A 96 1.09 -5.63 -8.93
CA ARG A 96 0.98 -5.24 -7.51
C ARG A 96 1.10 -6.46 -6.60
N VAL A 97 0.37 -7.54 -6.90
CA VAL A 97 0.38 -8.77 -6.11
C VAL A 97 1.74 -9.48 -6.18
N LEU A 98 2.36 -9.58 -7.36
CA LEU A 98 3.70 -10.16 -7.49
C LEU A 98 4.72 -9.38 -6.68
N LEU A 99 4.63 -8.04 -6.61
CA LEU A 99 5.50 -7.23 -5.75
C LEU A 99 5.28 -7.51 -4.25
N GLU A 100 4.05 -7.85 -3.84
CA GLU A 100 3.78 -8.28 -2.46
C GLU A 100 4.50 -9.59 -2.15
N LEU A 101 4.35 -10.58 -3.04
CA LEU A 101 5.02 -11.89 -2.91
C LEU A 101 6.55 -11.73 -2.95
N ALA A 102 7.07 -10.92 -3.86
CA ALA A 102 8.50 -10.63 -3.97
C ALA A 102 9.04 -9.94 -2.72
N SER A 103 8.29 -9.00 -2.13
CA SER A 103 8.67 -8.34 -0.88
C SER A 103 8.77 -9.34 0.28
N LYS A 104 7.84 -10.30 0.36
CA LYS A 104 7.89 -11.39 1.35
C LYS A 104 9.10 -12.30 1.12
N ALA A 105 9.34 -12.73 -0.11
CA ALA A 105 10.50 -13.56 -0.46
C ALA A 105 11.84 -12.84 -0.18
N TYR A 106 11.93 -11.56 -0.50
CA TYR A 106 13.10 -10.72 -0.23
C TYR A 106 13.41 -10.58 1.26
N ALA A 107 12.36 -10.41 2.09
CA ALA A 107 12.47 -10.40 3.54
C ALA A 107 12.96 -11.73 4.11
N HIS A 108 12.63 -12.85 3.45
CA HIS A 108 13.13 -14.19 3.79
C HIS A 108 14.52 -14.53 3.21
N GLY A 109 15.18 -13.59 2.53
CA GLY A 109 16.55 -13.74 2.06
C GLY A 109 16.71 -13.98 0.56
N VAL A 110 15.62 -14.11 -0.21
CA VAL A 110 15.69 -14.27 -1.68
C VAL A 110 15.84 -12.90 -2.35
N LYS A 111 17.09 -12.43 -2.45
CA LYS A 111 17.38 -11.06 -2.93
C LYS A 111 17.04 -10.85 -4.40
N GLU A 112 17.08 -11.91 -5.19
CA GLU A 112 16.71 -11.95 -6.60
C GLU A 112 15.22 -11.77 -6.84
N ALA A 113 14.38 -11.85 -5.79
CA ALA A 113 12.92 -11.74 -5.95
C ALA A 113 12.49 -10.42 -6.61
N LEU A 114 13.25 -9.34 -6.39
CA LEU A 114 12.97 -8.03 -6.98
C LEU A 114 13.49 -7.88 -8.42
N GLN A 115 14.40 -8.75 -8.88
CA GLN A 115 14.97 -8.68 -10.23
C GLN A 115 13.91 -8.88 -11.32
N LEU A 116 12.80 -9.56 -11.00
CA LEU A 116 11.66 -9.73 -11.90
C LEU A 116 11.08 -8.40 -12.41
N PHE A 117 11.24 -7.32 -11.63
CA PHE A 117 10.66 -6.01 -11.93
C PHE A 117 11.68 -5.01 -12.51
N GLU A 118 12.94 -5.41 -12.68
CA GLU A 118 13.94 -4.57 -13.31
C GLU A 118 13.55 -4.25 -14.75
N GLY A 119 13.56 -2.96 -15.11
CA GLY A 119 13.17 -2.48 -16.44
C GLY A 119 11.65 -2.42 -16.70
N LEU A 120 10.80 -2.73 -15.70
CA LEU A 120 9.37 -2.45 -15.78
C LEU A 120 9.08 -0.97 -15.47
N ALA A 121 8.09 -0.40 -16.17
CA ALA A 121 7.63 0.98 -16.00
C ALA A 121 6.75 1.15 -14.75
N LEU A 122 7.26 0.75 -13.58
CA LEU A 122 6.51 0.75 -12.32
C LEU A 122 6.01 2.14 -11.93
N GLU A 123 6.72 3.21 -12.33
CA GLU A 123 6.35 4.60 -12.08
C GLU A 123 4.99 5.01 -12.65
N ARG A 124 4.46 4.26 -13.62
CA ARG A 124 3.10 4.44 -14.12
C ARG A 124 2.05 4.00 -13.12
N ASP A 125 2.34 2.97 -12.33
CA ASP A 125 1.46 2.50 -11.26
C ASP A 125 2.07 2.83 -9.89
N TYR A 126 1.68 3.96 -9.32
CA TYR A 126 2.25 4.47 -8.07
C TYR A 126 2.26 3.45 -6.90
N PRO A 127 1.22 2.61 -6.67
CA PRO A 127 1.28 1.52 -5.68
C PRO A 127 2.42 0.54 -5.94
N SER A 128 2.60 0.09 -7.18
CA SER A 128 3.69 -0.81 -7.57
C SER A 128 5.05 -0.15 -7.38
N TRP A 129 5.22 1.09 -7.86
CA TRP A 129 6.45 1.84 -7.65
C TRP A 129 6.79 1.99 -6.16
N LEU A 130 5.84 2.44 -5.35
CA LEU A 130 6.04 2.63 -3.91
C LEU A 130 6.45 1.33 -3.23
N ARG A 131 5.76 0.22 -3.50
CA ARG A 131 6.08 -1.09 -2.91
C ARG A 131 7.49 -1.55 -3.30
N TYR A 132 7.86 -1.39 -4.57
CA TYR A 132 9.21 -1.73 -5.04
C TYR A 132 10.29 -0.92 -4.32
N GLN A 133 10.08 0.39 -4.12
CA GLN A 133 11.02 1.25 -3.37
C GLN A 133 11.14 0.85 -1.89
N LEU A 134 10.04 0.44 -1.26
CA LEU A 134 10.02 0.07 0.16
C LEU A 134 10.50 -1.35 0.43
N ALA A 135 10.37 -2.27 -0.52
CA ALA A 135 10.72 -3.68 -0.36
C ALA A 135 12.12 -3.93 0.23
N PRO A 136 13.21 -3.30 -0.25
CA PRO A 136 14.55 -3.54 0.28
C PRO A 136 14.82 -2.92 1.67
N LEU A 137 13.97 -1.98 2.10
CA LEU A 137 14.15 -1.26 3.36
C LEU A 137 13.69 -2.12 4.55
N ASN A 138 14.38 -2.03 5.68
CA ASN A 138 13.87 -2.56 6.95
C ASN A 138 12.76 -1.65 7.51
N THR A 139 12.03 -2.13 8.53
CA THR A 139 10.88 -1.39 9.09
C THR A 139 11.23 0.04 9.51
N ASN A 140 12.35 0.25 10.20
CA ASN A 140 12.74 1.60 10.65
C ASN A 140 13.02 2.54 9.47
N GLN A 141 13.74 2.04 8.46
CA GLN A 141 14.02 2.79 7.23
C GLN A 141 12.73 3.11 6.45
N ARG A 142 11.78 2.17 6.38
CA ARG A 142 10.46 2.41 5.76
C ARG A 142 9.71 3.51 6.49
N VAL A 143 9.62 3.42 7.82
CA VAL A 143 8.93 4.41 8.66
C VAL A 143 9.54 5.80 8.48
N GLU A 144 10.87 5.91 8.54
CA GLU A 144 11.57 7.19 8.33
C GLU A 144 11.28 7.78 6.94
N TRP A 145 11.41 6.96 5.89
CA TRP A 145 11.16 7.38 4.51
C TRP A 145 9.72 7.87 4.33
N LEU A 146 8.74 7.12 4.85
CA LEU A 146 7.32 7.43 4.72
C LEU A 146 6.93 8.69 5.49
N ILE A 147 7.39 8.83 6.74
CA ILE A 147 7.17 10.05 7.53
C ILE A 147 7.77 11.25 6.81
N ARG A 148 9.01 11.13 6.29
CA ARG A 148 9.64 12.21 5.54
C ARG A 148 8.83 12.58 4.29
N SER A 149 8.41 11.60 3.48
CA SER A 149 7.63 11.85 2.28
C SER A 149 6.31 12.58 2.60
N LEU A 150 5.55 12.07 3.57
CA LEU A 150 4.24 12.58 3.95
C LEU A 150 4.28 13.99 4.57
N THR A 151 5.36 14.34 5.26
CA THR A 151 5.51 15.66 5.92
C THR A 151 6.08 16.74 5.01
N HIS A 152 6.65 16.37 3.86
CA HIS A 152 7.22 17.32 2.89
C HIS A 152 6.29 17.58 1.68
N LYS A 153 5.07 17.05 1.69
CA LYS A 153 4.12 17.28 0.59
C LYS A 153 3.57 18.70 0.62
N LYS A 154 3.48 19.31 -0.57
CA LYS A 154 2.85 20.62 -0.78
C LYS A 154 1.32 20.55 -0.79
N ALA A 155 0.76 19.39 -1.14
CA ALA A 155 -0.67 19.11 -1.18
C ALA A 155 -0.89 17.61 -1.16
N MET A 156 -2.02 17.17 -0.60
CA MET A 156 -2.44 15.77 -0.65
C MET A 156 -3.17 15.45 -1.95
N ARG A 157 -2.71 14.39 -2.61
CA ARG A 157 -3.35 13.80 -3.79
C ARG A 157 -3.93 12.44 -3.42
N PHE A 158 -4.87 11.96 -4.23
CA PHE A 158 -5.46 10.65 -4.02
C PHE A 158 -4.41 9.52 -3.94
N VAL A 159 -3.38 9.58 -4.79
CA VAL A 159 -2.28 8.60 -4.80
C VAL A 159 -1.45 8.59 -3.51
N ASP A 160 -1.40 9.69 -2.76
CA ASP A 160 -0.63 9.76 -1.52
C ASP A 160 -1.27 8.91 -0.40
N ARG A 161 -2.54 8.50 -0.56
CA ARG A 161 -3.20 7.54 0.34
C ARG A 161 -2.47 6.19 0.41
N TYR A 162 -1.72 5.81 -0.63
CA TYR A 162 -0.91 4.60 -0.61
C TYR A 162 0.32 4.72 0.31
N GLU A 163 0.89 5.92 0.49
CA GLU A 163 1.95 6.15 1.48
C GLU A 163 1.39 6.12 2.91
N LEU A 164 0.20 6.71 3.13
CA LEU A 164 -0.49 6.63 4.42
C LEU A 164 -0.73 5.16 4.81
N LEU A 165 -1.24 4.36 3.86
CA LEU A 165 -1.50 2.94 4.08
C LEU A 165 -0.22 2.14 4.33
N ALA A 166 0.85 2.41 3.57
CA ALA A 166 2.15 1.76 3.79
C ALA A 166 2.74 2.09 5.16
N LEU A 167 2.54 3.31 5.67
CA LEU A 167 2.99 3.69 7.01
C LEU A 167 2.15 3.02 8.10
N TRP A 168 0.84 2.93 7.90
CA TRP A 168 -0.05 2.19 8.80
C TRP A 168 0.32 0.70 8.87
N GLN A 169 0.69 0.08 7.74
CA GLN A 169 1.11 -1.32 7.68
C GLN A 169 2.46 -1.61 8.35
N CYS A 170 3.26 -0.58 8.67
CA CYS A 170 4.43 -0.76 9.52
C CYS A 170 4.05 -1.12 10.96
N GLY A 171 2.76 -1.01 11.33
CA GLY A 171 2.22 -1.48 12.60
C GLY A 171 2.76 -0.70 13.80
N GLU A 172 2.64 -1.31 14.98
CA GLU A 172 3.01 -0.66 16.25
C GLU A 172 4.46 -0.15 16.28
N ALA A 173 5.36 -0.76 15.49
CA ALA A 173 6.74 -0.30 15.35
C ALA A 173 6.86 1.14 14.81
N ALA A 174 5.88 1.62 14.06
CA ALA A 174 5.85 2.99 13.53
C ALA A 174 5.35 4.03 14.56
N LEU A 175 4.57 3.61 15.56
CA LEU A 175 3.89 4.51 16.49
C LEU A 175 4.85 5.50 17.16
N PRO A 176 5.98 5.09 17.77
CA PRO A 176 6.87 6.04 18.43
C PRO A 176 7.39 7.14 17.50
N ALA A 177 7.71 6.80 16.26
CA ALA A 177 8.22 7.75 15.28
C ALA A 177 7.13 8.71 14.78
N ILE A 178 5.90 8.21 14.58
CA ILE A 178 4.76 9.05 14.21
C ILE A 178 4.45 10.06 15.31
N LEU A 179 4.38 9.59 16.57
CA LEU A 179 4.11 10.44 17.73
C LEU A 179 5.19 11.51 17.90
N ALA A 180 6.47 11.12 17.83
CA ALA A 180 7.58 12.06 17.92
C ALA A 180 7.53 13.13 16.82
N LYS A 181 7.16 12.75 15.60
CA LYS A 181 7.06 13.71 14.49
C LYS A 181 5.88 14.67 14.63
N ILE A 182 4.76 14.22 15.19
CA ILE A 182 3.62 15.09 15.48
C ILE A 182 3.99 16.14 16.52
N GLU A 183 4.68 15.75 17.59
CA GLU A 183 5.17 16.70 18.60
C GLU A 183 6.19 17.68 17.99
N GLU A 184 7.13 17.18 17.17
CA GLU A 184 8.09 18.03 16.45
C GLU A 184 7.37 19.09 15.60
N LEU A 185 6.41 18.67 14.75
CA LEU A 185 5.67 19.59 13.90
C LEU A 185 4.82 20.57 14.71
N SER A 186 4.27 20.14 15.84
CA SER A 186 3.44 20.99 16.72
C SER A 186 4.23 22.12 17.34
N ALA A 187 5.45 21.83 17.79
CA ALA A 187 6.35 22.81 18.38
C ALA A 187 6.94 23.80 17.37
N GLN A 188 6.82 23.55 16.06
CA GLN A 188 7.32 24.49 15.05
C GLN A 188 6.51 25.78 15.02
N GLU A 189 7.19 26.92 14.97
CA GLU A 189 6.63 28.24 14.69
C GLU A 189 6.90 28.61 13.22
N PRO A 190 5.91 28.48 12.32
CA PRO A 190 6.12 28.73 10.90
C PRO A 190 6.37 30.23 10.65
N LYS A 191 7.34 30.53 9.79
CA LYS A 191 7.75 31.91 9.48
C LYS A 191 6.84 32.60 8.45
N ASP A 192 6.08 31.82 7.70
CA ASP A 192 5.20 32.28 6.64
C ASP A 192 4.00 31.32 6.46
N GLU A 193 3.03 31.76 5.65
CA GLU A 193 1.81 31.02 5.35
C GLU A 193 2.08 29.68 4.64
N VAL A 194 3.11 29.61 3.78
CA VAL A 194 3.46 28.39 3.05
C VAL A 194 3.98 27.32 4.02
N ALA A 195 4.85 27.70 4.95
CA ALA A 195 5.35 26.84 6.00
C ALA A 195 4.22 26.39 6.94
N GLN A 196 3.25 27.27 7.24
CA GLN A 196 2.07 26.91 8.04
C GLN A 196 1.19 25.88 7.32
N ILE A 197 0.96 26.05 6.01
CA ILE A 197 0.19 25.09 5.19
C ILE A 197 0.91 23.73 5.15
N GLN A 198 2.22 23.72 4.91
CA GLN A 198 3.00 22.49 4.86
C GLN A 198 3.00 21.75 6.21
N LYS A 199 3.18 22.48 7.32
CA LYS A 199 3.03 21.94 8.68
C LYS A 199 1.65 21.30 8.87
N ASN A 200 0.58 22.00 8.49
CA ASN A 200 -0.79 21.50 8.65
C ASN A 200 -1.06 20.24 7.79
N ILE A 201 -0.52 20.18 6.57
CA ILE A 201 -0.62 18.98 5.71
C ILE A 201 0.12 17.81 6.35
N GLY A 202 1.35 18.03 6.82
CA GLY A 202 2.14 16.99 7.49
C GLY A 202 1.44 16.45 8.73
N LEU A 203 0.91 17.33 9.58
CA LEU A 203 0.11 16.94 10.75
C LEU A 203 -1.15 16.16 10.35
N ALA A 204 -1.92 16.65 9.37
CA ALA A 204 -3.13 15.96 8.90
C ALA A 204 -2.84 14.52 8.44
N ASN A 205 -1.75 14.33 7.67
CA ASN A 205 -1.34 13.02 7.18
C ASN A 205 -1.00 12.06 8.32
N LEU A 206 -0.19 12.51 9.28
CA LEU A 206 0.22 11.66 10.40
C LEU A 206 -0.95 11.33 11.33
N LEU A 207 -1.88 12.28 11.53
CA LEU A 207 -3.12 12.05 12.29
C LEU A 207 -4.05 11.06 11.56
N GLU A 208 -4.15 11.11 10.23
CA GLU A 208 -4.93 10.14 9.45
C GLU A 208 -4.37 8.72 9.58
N VAL A 209 -3.04 8.57 9.63
CA VAL A 209 -2.38 7.29 9.89
C VAL A 209 -2.62 6.82 11.33
N LEU A 210 -2.46 7.71 12.33
CA LEU A 210 -2.71 7.39 13.73
C LEU A 210 -4.14 6.91 13.98
N ALA A 211 -5.13 7.53 13.35
CA ALA A 211 -6.54 7.14 13.48
C ALA A 211 -6.84 5.70 13.00
N GLY A 212 -5.89 5.03 12.36
CA GLY A 212 -5.96 3.60 12.04
C GLY A 212 -5.49 2.67 13.16
N TYR A 213 -4.90 3.17 14.25
CA TYR A 213 -4.40 2.37 15.37
C TYR A 213 -5.38 2.36 16.54
N GLU A 214 -5.53 1.20 17.16
CA GLU A 214 -6.32 1.02 18.39
C GLU A 214 -5.37 1.05 19.62
N ASP A 215 -4.85 2.23 19.96
CA ASP A 215 -3.91 2.45 21.08
C ASP A 215 -4.40 3.60 21.98
N ALA A 216 -4.37 3.43 23.31
CA ALA A 216 -4.87 4.44 24.25
C ALA A 216 -4.15 5.79 24.16
N ARG A 217 -2.87 5.79 23.75
CA ARG A 217 -2.07 7.01 23.53
C ARG A 217 -2.54 7.78 22.29
N VAL A 218 -3.07 7.07 21.30
CA VAL A 218 -3.61 7.65 20.07
C VAL A 218 -4.86 8.46 20.40
N GLU A 219 -5.78 7.91 21.19
CA GLU A 219 -7.05 8.58 21.53
C GLU A 219 -6.83 9.93 22.21
N ALA A 220 -5.97 10.00 23.24
CA ALA A 220 -5.67 11.25 23.92
C ALA A 220 -5.13 12.35 22.98
N ILE A 221 -4.31 11.95 21.99
CA ILE A 221 -3.76 12.88 21.00
C ILE A 221 -4.84 13.30 20.01
N LEU A 222 -5.65 12.37 19.52
CA LEU A 222 -6.76 12.67 18.61
C LEU A 222 -7.77 13.62 19.26
N GLU A 223 -8.11 13.43 20.53
CA GLU A 223 -8.99 14.32 21.30
C GLU A 223 -8.39 15.72 21.47
N ARG A 224 -7.10 15.83 21.82
CA ARG A 224 -6.39 17.12 21.90
C ARG A 224 -6.50 17.90 20.59
N TYR A 225 -6.22 17.24 19.46
CA TYR A 225 -6.36 17.88 18.15
C TYR A 225 -7.81 18.15 17.76
N GLU A 226 -8.78 17.36 18.19
CA GLU A 226 -10.19 17.70 17.93
C GLU A 226 -10.58 19.03 18.57
N GLN A 227 -10.12 19.26 19.81
CA GLN A 227 -10.41 20.48 20.57
C GLN A 227 -9.61 21.68 20.04
N GLU A 228 -8.32 21.50 19.77
CA GLU A 228 -7.37 22.59 19.49
C GLU A 228 -7.18 22.89 18.00
N ALA A 229 -7.56 21.96 17.11
CA ALA A 229 -7.20 22.11 15.72
C ALA A 229 -8.12 23.02 14.91
N SER A 230 -7.51 23.65 13.89
CA SER A 230 -8.22 24.39 12.85
C SER A 230 -9.26 23.53 12.15
N GLU A 231 -10.29 24.16 11.58
CA GLU A 231 -11.39 23.49 10.88
C GLU A 231 -10.90 22.51 9.78
N PHE A 232 -9.72 22.79 9.21
CA PHE A 232 -9.03 21.93 8.25
C PHE A 232 -8.69 20.54 8.81
N LEU A 233 -8.11 20.47 10.01
CA LEU A 233 -7.70 19.21 10.65
C LEU A 233 -8.91 18.42 11.14
N ARG A 234 -9.96 19.09 11.62
CA ARG A 234 -11.24 18.44 12.01
C ARG A 234 -11.90 17.71 10.83
N ARG A 235 -11.82 18.24 9.61
CA ARG A 235 -12.38 17.60 8.40
C ARG A 235 -11.63 16.34 7.96
N HIS A 236 -10.35 16.19 8.32
CA HIS A 236 -9.50 15.06 7.92
C HIS A 236 -9.58 13.84 8.86
N ARG A 237 -10.34 13.90 9.96
CA ARG A 237 -10.55 12.78 10.91
C ARG A 237 -11.30 11.57 10.32
N LYS A 238 -11.93 11.69 9.13
CA LYS A 238 -12.58 10.56 8.46
C LYS A 238 -11.53 9.58 7.92
N GLY A 239 -11.13 8.67 8.80
CA GLY A 239 -9.92 7.86 8.68
C GLY A 239 -9.85 6.88 7.51
N LEU A 240 -8.72 6.17 7.50
CA LEU A 240 -8.38 5.05 6.62
C LEU A 240 -9.44 3.92 6.56
N ARG A 241 -10.49 3.96 7.39
CA ARG A 241 -11.65 3.05 7.31
C ARG A 241 -12.32 3.06 5.93
N GLY A 242 -12.25 4.17 5.19
CA GLY A 242 -12.68 4.23 3.78
C GLY A 242 -11.58 3.88 2.75
N VAL A 243 -10.30 3.94 3.14
CA VAL A 243 -9.14 3.66 2.28
C VAL A 243 -8.81 2.16 2.25
N LEU A 244 -9.30 1.38 3.22
CA LEU A 244 -9.20 -0.09 3.25
C LEU A 244 -9.85 -0.80 2.04
N ILE A 245 -10.52 -0.06 1.16
CA ILE A 245 -11.08 -0.57 -0.10
C ILE A 245 -10.11 -0.38 -1.28
N TYR A 246 -9.11 0.50 -1.17
CA TYR A 246 -8.14 0.78 -2.24
C TYR A 246 -6.88 -0.09 -2.10
N ASP A 247 -6.92 -1.19 -2.84
CA ASP A 247 -5.86 -2.02 -3.42
C ASP A 247 -4.40 -1.59 -3.17
N TRP A 248 -3.90 -1.98 -1.99
CA TRP A 248 -2.51 -2.40 -1.78
C TRP A 248 -2.48 -3.92 -1.85
#